data_AF-A0A535VBX5-F1
#
_entry.id   AF-A0A535VBX5-F1
#
_cell.length_a   1.000
_cell.length_b   1.000
_cell.length_c   1.000
_cell.angle_alpha   90.00
_cell.angle_beta   90.00
_cell.angle_gamma   90.00
#
_symmetry.space_group_name_H-M   'P 1'
#
loop_
_entity.id
_entity.type
_entity.pdbx_description
1 polymer ?
#
loop_
_entity_poly.entity_id
_entity_poly.type
_entity_poly.pdbx_seq_one_letter_code
_entity_poly.pdbx_strand_id
1 'polypeptide(L)'
;MAQRPDVDGRELQPGAPIRRSGEGHRDRYHTAPMTYSIVARDAETGELGVAVQSHYFQVGPVVPWALAGVGAVATQSAVNFAYGQLGLELMQGGYTADQALKAVIAGDDHAELRQCAMVDAAGNVAAHTGAKCIPAAGHKTGQGYSCQANLMERETVWGAMASAYEKAKGPLADRLMAALDAAEAEGGDIRGRQSSAMLIVKSIWTGRPWEDRTVDLRVEDSPEPLVELRRLIGIRRAYDADAEADHLDEIGDIEGAKAKRVEAFELAPDNVELKFWAGVATAHAGDLDGGARLVAEAVREDRRWLETMRRLVAIGRLAADQVRDLESRLNALAK
;
A
#
# COMPACT_ATOMS: atom_id res chain seq x y z
N MET A 1 47.02 23.73 -4.04
CA MET A 1 45.85 22.83 -4.04
C MET A 1 45.55 22.46 -5.48
N ALA A 2 45.84 21.22 -5.88
CA ALA A 2 45.61 20.75 -7.24
C ALA A 2 44.12 20.42 -7.45
N GLN A 3 43.52 20.93 -8.52
CA GLN A 3 42.13 20.65 -8.91
C GLN A 3 42.04 19.26 -9.55
N ARG A 4 40.97 18.51 -9.24
CA ARG A 4 40.75 17.16 -9.81
C ARG A 4 40.17 17.27 -11.23
N PRO A 5 40.64 16.47 -12.21
CA PRO A 5 40.07 16.42 -13.55
C PRO A 5 38.77 15.60 -13.58
N ASP A 6 37.99 15.77 -14.65
CA ASP A 6 36.80 14.93 -14.90
C ASP A 6 37.18 13.50 -15.38
N VAL A 7 36.16 12.68 -15.59
CA VAL A 7 36.26 11.25 -15.95
C VAL A 7 37.03 10.96 -17.25
N ASP A 8 37.29 11.95 -18.10
CA ASP A 8 38.08 11.82 -19.34
C ASP A 8 39.40 12.61 -19.31
N GLY A 9 39.80 13.17 -18.15
CA GLY A 9 41.17 13.66 -17.92
C GLY A 9 41.53 14.99 -18.59
N ARG A 10 40.57 15.88 -18.89
CA ARG A 10 40.86 17.21 -19.46
C ARG A 10 40.56 18.36 -18.49
N GLU A 11 41.40 19.39 -18.48
CA GLU A 11 41.20 20.61 -17.70
C GLU A 11 40.06 21.46 -18.28
N LEU A 12 39.09 21.81 -17.42
CA LEU A 12 37.95 22.65 -17.76
C LEU A 12 38.38 24.12 -17.86
N GLN A 13 38.27 24.74 -19.05
CA GLN A 13 38.46 26.18 -19.20
C GLN A 13 37.14 26.95 -18.98
N PRO A 14 37.14 28.04 -18.18
CA PRO A 14 35.93 28.82 -17.94
C PRO A 14 35.61 29.72 -19.15
N GLY A 15 34.41 29.53 -19.73
CA GLY A 15 33.85 30.45 -20.75
C GLY A 15 33.40 29.83 -22.09
N ALA A 16 33.45 28.51 -22.28
CA ALA A 16 32.95 27.90 -23.51
C ALA A 16 31.39 27.82 -23.53
N PRO A 17 30.71 28.16 -24.64
CA PRO A 17 29.26 28.08 -24.74
C PRO A 17 28.79 26.62 -24.70
N ILE A 18 27.72 26.36 -23.94
CA ILE A 18 27.07 25.05 -23.84
C ILE A 18 26.54 24.68 -25.23
N ARG A 19 27.16 23.68 -25.88
CA ARG A 19 26.62 23.10 -27.11
C ARG A 19 25.28 22.44 -26.79
N ARG A 20 24.20 22.91 -27.43
CA ARG A 20 22.93 22.17 -27.46
C ARG A 20 23.18 20.85 -28.21
N SER A 21 23.20 19.75 -27.49
CA SER A 21 23.23 18.40 -28.07
C SER A 21 21.85 18.06 -28.62
N GLY A 22 21.55 18.56 -29.83
CA GLY A 22 20.64 17.88 -30.74
C GLY A 22 21.40 16.74 -31.42
N GLU A 23 20.68 15.64 -31.63
CA GLU A 23 21.09 14.44 -32.40
C GLU A 23 21.99 13.45 -31.66
N GLY A 24 21.40 12.30 -31.29
CA GLY A 24 22.15 11.08 -31.01
C GLY A 24 22.01 10.47 -29.61
N HIS A 25 20.83 10.48 -28.98
CA HIS A 25 20.55 9.52 -27.91
C HIS A 25 19.66 8.42 -28.49
N ARG A 26 20.26 7.29 -28.86
CA ARG A 26 19.49 6.05 -28.99
C ARG A 26 18.86 5.81 -27.62
N ASP A 27 17.53 5.83 -27.58
CA ASP A 27 16.72 5.56 -26.39
C ASP A 27 17.36 4.43 -25.61
N ARG A 28 17.97 4.77 -24.47
CA ARG A 28 18.35 3.77 -23.49
C ARG A 28 17.05 3.09 -23.11
N TYR A 29 16.92 1.81 -23.40
CA TYR A 29 15.81 0.96 -22.98
C TYR A 29 15.69 1.03 -21.45
N HIS A 30 15.06 2.07 -20.93
CA HIS A 30 14.47 2.05 -19.61
C HIS A 30 13.34 1.05 -19.74
N THR A 31 13.48 -0.07 -19.04
CA THR A 31 12.43 -1.07 -18.87
C THR A 31 11.13 -0.32 -18.60
N ALA A 32 10.21 -0.26 -19.56
CA ALA A 32 8.88 0.25 -19.30
C ALA A 32 8.20 -0.84 -18.44
N PRO A 33 8.01 -0.63 -17.12
CA PRO A 33 7.36 -1.63 -16.29
C PRO A 33 5.94 -1.88 -16.82
N MET A 34 5.67 -3.13 -17.23
CA MET A 34 4.31 -3.56 -17.45
C MET A 34 3.57 -3.58 -16.14
N THR A 35 2.28 -3.29 -16.15
CA THR A 35 1.54 -3.09 -14.91
C THR A 35 0.07 -3.22 -15.18
N TYR A 36 -0.67 -3.81 -14.26
CA TYR A 36 -2.11 -3.60 -14.15
C TYR A 36 -2.44 -2.97 -12.81
N SER A 37 -3.31 -1.97 -12.84
CA SER A 37 -3.71 -1.24 -11.65
C SER A 37 -5.15 -0.77 -11.73
N ILE A 38 -5.69 -0.40 -10.57
CA ILE A 38 -7.01 0.18 -10.41
C ILE A 38 -6.89 1.41 -9.51
N VAL A 39 -7.55 2.50 -9.90
CA VAL A 39 -7.84 3.66 -9.05
C VAL A 39 -9.34 3.67 -8.77
N ALA A 40 -9.75 3.97 -7.54
CA ALA A 40 -11.17 4.00 -7.19
C ALA A 40 -11.49 4.94 -6.03
N ARG A 41 -12.74 5.40 -6.02
CA ARG A 41 -13.40 6.04 -4.89
C ARG A 41 -14.53 5.14 -4.40
N ASP A 42 -14.60 4.90 -3.10
CA ASP A 42 -15.75 4.28 -2.48
C ASP A 42 -16.91 5.29 -2.43
N ALA A 43 -18.05 4.96 -3.02
CA ALA A 43 -19.23 5.81 -3.02
C ALA A 43 -19.78 6.05 -1.60
N GLU A 44 -19.70 5.04 -0.74
CA GLU A 44 -20.32 5.03 0.59
C GLU A 44 -19.44 5.72 1.64
N THR A 45 -18.17 5.36 1.70
CA THR A 45 -17.23 5.89 2.71
C THR A 45 -16.49 7.15 2.23
N GLY A 46 -16.43 7.36 0.91
CA GLY A 46 -15.60 8.40 0.28
C GLY A 46 -14.11 8.09 0.27
N GLU A 47 -13.68 6.90 0.73
CA GLU A 47 -12.28 6.50 0.66
C GLU A 47 -11.77 6.49 -0.77
N LEU A 48 -10.49 6.80 -0.93
CA LEU A 48 -9.81 6.82 -2.22
C LEU A 48 -8.69 5.79 -2.18
N GLY A 49 -8.57 4.99 -3.24
CA GLY A 49 -7.64 3.87 -3.26
C GLY A 49 -6.98 3.63 -4.60
N VAL A 50 -5.77 3.10 -4.54
CA VAL A 50 -5.00 2.59 -5.68
C VAL A 50 -4.46 1.21 -5.33
N ALA A 51 -4.57 0.26 -6.25
CA ALA A 51 -3.93 -1.03 -6.12
C ALA A 51 -3.27 -1.45 -7.43
N VAL A 52 -2.14 -2.15 -7.33
CA VAL A 52 -1.28 -2.47 -8.47
C VAL A 52 -0.56 -3.81 -8.28
N GLN A 53 -0.31 -4.52 -9.39
CA GLN A 53 0.71 -5.56 -9.49
C GLN A 53 1.56 -5.37 -10.76
N SER A 54 2.83 -5.78 -10.69
CA SER A 54 3.76 -5.76 -11.80
C SER A 54 4.82 -6.88 -11.71
N HIS A 55 5.37 -7.30 -12.85
CA HIS A 55 6.70 -7.90 -12.94
C HIS A 55 7.78 -6.79 -12.99
N TYR A 56 7.83 -6.00 -11.93
CA TYR A 56 8.82 -4.95 -11.70
C TYR A 56 9.17 -5.00 -10.22
N PHE A 57 10.44 -4.89 -9.88
CA PHE A 57 10.85 -4.82 -8.48
C PHE A 57 10.32 -3.54 -7.84
N GLN A 58 9.66 -3.65 -6.69
CA GLN A 58 9.22 -2.49 -5.91
C GLN A 58 8.28 -1.53 -6.66
N VAL A 59 7.09 -1.98 -7.06
CA VAL A 59 6.11 -1.12 -7.75
C VAL A 59 5.45 -0.06 -6.83
N GLY A 60 5.49 -0.26 -5.50
CA GLY A 60 4.75 0.54 -4.52
C GLY A 60 5.11 2.03 -4.47
N PRO A 61 6.39 2.45 -4.54
CA PRO A 61 6.76 3.87 -4.63
C PRO A 61 6.51 4.53 -5.99
N VAL A 62 6.13 3.75 -7.00
CA VAL A 62 6.08 4.19 -8.41
C VAL A 62 4.66 4.53 -8.84
N VAL A 63 3.76 3.56 -8.71
CA VAL A 63 2.45 3.62 -9.35
C VAL A 63 1.37 4.25 -8.46
N PRO A 64 1.16 3.83 -7.20
CA PRO A 64 0.03 4.31 -6.41
C PRO A 64 0.32 5.64 -5.72
N TRP A 65 -0.56 6.62 -5.97
CA TRP A 65 -0.58 7.92 -5.30
C TRP A 65 -1.99 8.21 -4.82
N ALA A 66 -2.15 8.72 -3.60
CA ALA A 66 -3.44 9.14 -3.10
C ALA A 66 -3.28 10.21 -2.01
N LEU A 67 -4.24 11.11 -1.95
CA LEU A 67 -4.34 12.13 -0.90
C LEU A 67 -5.79 12.21 -0.43
N ALA A 68 -5.98 12.10 0.89
CA ALA A 68 -7.30 12.06 1.50
C ALA A 68 -8.11 13.29 1.14
N GLY A 69 -9.39 13.09 0.81
CA GLY A 69 -10.30 14.15 0.38
C GLY A 69 -9.92 14.89 -0.90
N VAL A 70 -8.89 14.45 -1.62
CA VAL A 70 -8.41 15.09 -2.86
C VAL A 70 -8.57 14.16 -4.06
N GLY A 71 -7.88 13.03 -4.07
CA GLY A 71 -7.91 12.11 -5.21
C GLY A 71 -6.93 10.95 -5.11
N ALA A 72 -6.98 10.09 -6.11
CA ALA A 72 -6.12 8.93 -6.32
C ALA A 72 -5.59 8.91 -7.75
N VAL A 73 -4.32 8.55 -7.93
CA VAL A 73 -3.62 8.51 -9.22
C VAL A 73 -2.82 7.23 -9.34
N ALA A 74 -2.93 6.57 -10.50
CA ALA A 74 -2.03 5.51 -10.93
C ALA A 74 -1.27 5.99 -12.18
N THR A 75 0.05 6.01 -12.13
CA THR A 75 0.93 6.31 -13.30
C THR A 75 1.82 5.10 -13.58
N GLN A 76 1.82 4.61 -14.82
CA GLN A 76 2.43 3.33 -15.21
C GLN A 76 2.93 3.33 -16.67
N SER A 77 3.43 2.17 -17.14
CA SER A 77 4.13 1.99 -18.42
C SER A 77 5.50 2.69 -18.42
N ALA A 78 5.86 3.49 -19.42
CA ALA A 78 7.05 4.35 -19.31
C ALA A 78 6.75 5.48 -18.31
N VAL A 79 6.85 5.17 -17.01
CA VAL A 79 6.37 6.03 -15.93
C VAL A 79 7.01 7.43 -15.98
N ASN A 80 6.17 8.44 -15.76
CA ASN A 80 6.60 9.75 -15.33
C ASN A 80 6.07 9.97 -13.90
N PHE A 81 6.96 9.91 -12.90
CA PHE A 81 6.60 10.01 -11.47
C PHE A 81 5.87 11.32 -11.14
N ALA A 82 6.14 12.39 -11.89
CA ALA A 82 5.52 13.69 -11.66
C ALA A 82 4.00 13.65 -11.86
N TYR A 83 3.46 12.72 -12.67
CA TYR A 83 2.01 12.60 -12.89
C TYR A 83 1.25 12.34 -11.59
N GLY A 84 1.82 11.53 -10.68
CA GLY A 84 1.21 11.22 -9.39
C GLY A 84 1.06 12.47 -8.53
N GLN A 85 2.18 13.12 -8.23
CA GLN A 85 2.20 14.32 -7.38
C GLN A 85 1.46 15.50 -8.02
N LEU A 86 1.74 15.84 -9.29
CA LEU A 86 1.11 16.97 -9.97
C LEU A 86 -0.39 16.77 -10.16
N GLY A 87 -0.83 15.54 -10.43
CA GLY A 87 -2.26 15.21 -10.52
C GLY A 87 -2.97 15.51 -9.19
N LEU A 88 -2.38 15.08 -8.07
CA LEU A 88 -2.93 15.36 -6.74
C LEU A 88 -2.89 16.86 -6.40
N GLU A 89 -1.81 17.58 -6.72
CA GLU A 89 -1.71 19.03 -6.50
C GLU A 89 -2.76 19.82 -7.28
N LEU A 90 -3.00 19.46 -8.54
CA LEU A 90 -4.05 20.07 -9.36
C LEU A 90 -5.45 19.77 -8.79
N MET A 91 -5.73 18.52 -8.42
CA MET A 91 -7.00 18.18 -7.79
C MET A 91 -7.19 18.89 -6.45
N GLN A 92 -6.13 19.05 -5.66
CA GLN A 92 -6.15 19.83 -4.42
C GLN A 92 -6.44 21.32 -4.68
N GLY A 93 -5.95 21.84 -5.80
CA GLY A 93 -6.26 23.18 -6.30
C GLY A 93 -7.69 23.36 -6.85
N GLY A 94 -8.52 22.32 -6.81
CA GLY A 94 -9.94 22.37 -7.20
C GLY A 94 -10.22 21.97 -8.65
N TYR A 95 -9.23 21.46 -9.38
CA TYR A 95 -9.44 20.89 -10.71
C TYR A 95 -10.06 19.49 -10.61
N THR A 96 -10.89 19.12 -11.58
CA THR A 96 -11.38 17.73 -11.68
C THR A 96 -10.27 16.79 -12.15
N ALA A 97 -10.44 15.48 -11.96
CA ALA A 97 -9.51 14.47 -12.47
C ALA A 97 -9.25 14.60 -13.98
N ASP A 98 -10.26 14.94 -14.77
CA ASP A 98 -10.14 15.17 -16.22
C ASP A 98 -9.29 16.41 -16.54
N GLN A 99 -9.53 17.52 -15.86
CA GLN A 99 -8.74 18.74 -16.04
C GLN A 99 -7.28 18.53 -15.61
N ALA A 100 -7.08 17.87 -14.47
CA ALA A 100 -5.75 17.55 -13.96
C ALA A 100 -4.98 16.66 -14.93
N LEU A 101 -5.58 15.56 -15.41
CA LEU A 101 -4.93 14.64 -16.34
C LEU A 101 -4.59 15.34 -17.68
N LYS A 102 -5.50 16.15 -18.22
CA LYS A 102 -5.24 16.93 -19.45
C LYS A 102 -4.08 17.91 -19.28
N ALA A 103 -4.02 18.61 -18.15
CA ALA A 103 -2.94 19.56 -17.88
C ALA A 103 -1.58 18.86 -17.77
N VAL A 104 -1.53 17.72 -17.05
CA VAL A 104 -0.31 16.93 -16.91
C VAL A 104 0.15 16.35 -18.25
N ILE A 105 -0.77 15.83 -19.06
CA ILE A 105 -0.48 15.32 -20.41
C ILE A 105 0.04 16.43 -21.34
N ALA A 106 -0.56 17.61 -21.30
CA ALA A 106 -0.15 18.73 -22.15
C ALA A 106 1.28 19.22 -21.86
N GLY A 107 1.81 18.91 -20.66
CA GLY A 107 3.18 19.23 -20.25
C GLY A 107 4.22 18.12 -20.52
N ASP A 108 3.83 16.97 -21.11
CA ASP A 108 4.73 15.84 -21.37
C ASP A 108 4.83 15.57 -22.88
N ASP A 109 5.97 15.92 -23.49
CA ASP A 109 6.29 15.66 -24.91
C ASP A 109 6.35 14.16 -25.26
N HIS A 110 6.29 13.29 -24.25
CA HIS A 110 6.30 11.84 -24.36
C HIS A 110 5.02 11.19 -23.83
N ALA A 111 3.92 11.95 -23.75
CA ALA A 111 2.62 11.47 -23.28
C ALA A 111 2.15 10.19 -23.97
N GLU A 112 2.54 9.93 -25.22
CA GLU A 112 2.19 8.73 -25.97
C GLU A 112 2.85 7.46 -25.44
N LEU A 113 3.88 7.57 -24.59
CA LEU A 113 4.53 6.45 -23.89
C LEU A 113 3.94 6.20 -22.50
N ARG A 114 3.07 7.09 -22.02
CA ARG A 114 2.54 7.08 -20.64
C ARG A 114 1.20 6.37 -20.56
N GLN A 115 0.94 5.76 -19.41
CA GLN A 115 -0.41 5.33 -19.03
C GLN A 115 -0.73 5.88 -17.65
N CYS A 116 -1.88 6.54 -17.49
CA CYS A 116 -2.27 7.13 -16.22
C CYS A 116 -3.79 7.11 -16.05
N ALA A 117 -4.26 6.91 -14.81
CA ALA A 117 -5.64 7.11 -14.42
C ALA A 117 -5.73 7.92 -13.14
N MET A 118 -6.77 8.75 -13.04
CA MET A 118 -7.05 9.63 -11.91
C MET A 118 -8.52 9.51 -11.51
N VAL A 119 -8.78 9.54 -10.20
CA VAL A 119 -10.11 9.71 -9.61
C VAL A 119 -10.03 10.85 -8.60
N ASP A 120 -10.93 11.83 -8.69
CA ASP A 120 -11.02 12.90 -7.70
C ASP A 120 -12.01 12.56 -6.57
N ALA A 121 -12.00 13.35 -5.49
CA ALA A 121 -12.86 13.15 -4.33
C ALA A 121 -14.37 13.31 -4.61
N ALA A 122 -14.74 13.87 -5.77
CA ALA A 122 -16.13 13.92 -6.24
C ALA A 122 -16.52 12.67 -7.06
N GLY A 123 -15.55 11.80 -7.37
CA GLY A 123 -15.75 10.58 -8.14
C GLY A 123 -15.68 10.79 -9.66
N ASN A 124 -15.20 11.94 -10.14
CA ASN A 124 -14.89 12.07 -11.56
C ASN A 124 -13.66 11.23 -11.89
N VAL A 125 -13.66 10.62 -13.07
CA VAL A 125 -12.63 9.69 -13.51
C VAL A 125 -12.03 10.18 -14.81
N ALA A 126 -10.70 10.08 -14.93
CA ALA A 126 -10.00 10.31 -16.18
C ALA A 126 -8.91 9.26 -16.37
N ALA A 127 -8.71 8.80 -17.60
CA ALA A 127 -7.69 7.83 -17.94
C ALA A 127 -7.07 8.14 -19.30
N HIS A 128 -5.79 7.80 -19.44
CA HIS A 128 -5.01 7.97 -20.65
C HIS A 128 -4.16 6.72 -20.87
N THR A 129 -4.24 6.17 -22.08
CA THR A 129 -3.32 5.13 -22.57
C THR A 129 -2.66 5.68 -23.83
N GLY A 130 -1.37 6.00 -23.74
CA GLY A 130 -0.61 6.50 -24.87
C GLY A 130 -0.52 5.49 -26.02
N ALA A 131 -0.50 5.99 -27.25
CA ALA A 131 -0.49 5.16 -28.46
C ALA A 131 0.80 4.32 -28.66
N LYS A 132 1.86 4.61 -27.90
CA LYS A 132 3.13 3.86 -27.87
C LYS A 132 3.31 3.06 -26.57
N CYS A 133 2.28 2.94 -25.72
CA CYS A 133 2.26 1.90 -24.69
C CYS A 133 2.41 0.53 -25.39
N ILE A 134 3.17 -0.36 -24.77
CA ILE A 134 3.42 -1.68 -25.37
C ILE A 134 2.08 -2.43 -25.51
N PRO A 135 1.79 -3.08 -26.67
CA PRO A 135 0.46 -3.66 -26.99
C PRO A 135 -0.14 -4.58 -25.92
N ALA A 136 -1.44 -4.85 -26.05
CA ALA A 136 -2.30 -5.24 -24.93
C ALA A 136 -2.27 -4.20 -23.81
N ALA A 137 -2.44 -2.94 -24.23
CA ALA A 137 -2.57 -1.78 -23.38
C ALA A 137 -3.91 -1.09 -23.58
N GLY A 138 -4.60 -0.84 -22.47
CA GLY A 138 -5.92 -0.27 -22.47
C GLY A 138 -6.37 0.09 -21.06
N HIS A 139 -7.56 0.66 -20.99
CA HIS A 139 -8.22 0.96 -19.73
C HIS A 139 -9.74 0.81 -19.88
N LYS A 140 -10.41 0.68 -18.75
CA LYS A 140 -11.86 0.76 -18.63
C LYS A 140 -12.23 1.59 -17.43
N THR A 141 -13.00 2.65 -17.68
CA THR A 141 -13.55 3.53 -16.67
C THR A 141 -14.97 3.10 -16.31
N GLY A 142 -15.35 3.30 -15.06
CA GLY A 142 -16.73 3.20 -14.60
C GLY A 142 -17.05 4.28 -13.58
N GLN A 143 -18.12 4.10 -12.81
CA GLN A 143 -18.53 5.09 -11.82
C GLN A 143 -17.52 5.15 -10.65
N GLY A 144 -16.73 6.23 -10.61
CA GLY A 144 -15.74 6.44 -9.54
C GLY A 144 -14.53 5.52 -9.58
N TYR A 145 -14.22 4.85 -10.70
CA TYR A 145 -13.04 4.01 -10.82
C TYR A 145 -12.50 3.92 -12.25
N SER A 146 -11.22 3.54 -12.39
CA SER A 146 -10.60 3.11 -13.65
C SER A 146 -9.68 1.91 -13.41
N CYS A 147 -9.78 0.92 -14.30
CA CYS A 147 -8.84 -0.20 -14.40
C CYS A 147 -7.99 -0.02 -15.66
N GLN A 148 -6.67 -0.14 -15.54
CA GLN A 148 -5.73 0.09 -16.63
C GLN A 148 -4.63 -0.96 -16.62
N ALA A 149 -4.22 -1.40 -17.81
CA ALA A 149 -3.14 -2.34 -17.96
C ALA A 149 -2.34 -2.11 -19.25
N ASN A 150 -1.10 -2.58 -19.29
CA ASN A 150 -0.24 -2.59 -20.49
C ASN A 150 0.66 -3.82 -20.54
N LEU A 151 0.96 -4.31 -21.74
CA LEU A 151 1.72 -5.55 -22.02
C LEU A 151 1.15 -6.78 -21.28
N MET A 152 -0.16 -6.89 -21.30
CA MET A 152 -0.86 -8.06 -20.75
C MET A 152 -0.77 -9.27 -21.69
N GLU A 153 -0.98 -10.48 -21.16
CA GLU A 153 -1.18 -11.68 -22.00
C GLU A 153 -2.40 -11.51 -22.92
N ARG A 154 -3.45 -10.84 -22.44
CA ARG A 154 -4.72 -10.63 -23.17
C ARG A 154 -5.26 -9.22 -23.01
N GLU A 155 -5.90 -8.70 -24.06
CA GLU A 155 -6.59 -7.40 -24.03
C GLU A 155 -7.87 -7.41 -23.18
N THR A 156 -8.34 -8.58 -22.78
CA THR A 156 -9.54 -8.75 -21.92
C THR A 156 -9.29 -8.37 -20.46
N VAL A 157 -8.03 -8.22 -20.03
CA VAL A 157 -7.62 -7.99 -18.63
C VAL A 157 -8.36 -6.81 -17.98
N TRP A 158 -8.29 -5.60 -18.53
CA TRP A 158 -8.93 -4.43 -17.89
C TRP A 158 -10.47 -4.54 -17.88
N GLY A 159 -11.05 -5.28 -18.83
CA GLY A 159 -12.47 -5.64 -18.83
C GLY A 159 -12.85 -6.58 -17.68
N ALA A 160 -12.02 -7.60 -17.44
CA ALA A 160 -12.19 -8.55 -16.34
C ALA A 160 -12.03 -7.87 -14.98
N MET A 161 -10.99 -7.03 -14.81
CA MET A 161 -10.77 -6.21 -13.61
C MET A 161 -12.00 -5.38 -13.25
N ALA A 162 -12.53 -4.63 -14.21
CA ALA A 162 -13.71 -3.80 -14.03
C ALA A 162 -14.93 -4.63 -13.60
N SER A 163 -15.19 -5.75 -14.29
CA SER A 163 -16.32 -6.61 -13.94
C SER A 163 -16.19 -7.22 -12.54
N ALA A 164 -14.98 -7.57 -12.10
CA ALA A 164 -14.75 -8.11 -10.78
C ALA A 164 -14.94 -7.04 -9.70
N TYR A 165 -14.38 -5.83 -9.90
CA TYR A 165 -14.56 -4.69 -9.01
C TYR A 165 -16.05 -4.35 -8.81
N GLU A 166 -16.82 -4.29 -9.90
CA GLU A 166 -18.26 -3.96 -9.87
C GLU A 166 -19.11 -5.03 -9.16
N LYS A 167 -18.71 -6.30 -9.21
CA LYS A 167 -19.42 -7.42 -8.55
C LYS A 167 -19.02 -7.60 -7.09
N ALA A 168 -17.82 -7.18 -6.73
CA ALA A 168 -17.29 -7.32 -5.38
C ALA A 168 -18.05 -6.45 -4.38
N LYS A 169 -18.13 -6.91 -3.14
CA LYS A 169 -18.83 -6.25 -2.04
C LYS A 169 -17.89 -6.13 -0.84
N GLY A 170 -18.24 -5.25 0.10
CA GLY A 170 -17.46 -5.03 1.31
C GLY A 170 -16.47 -3.87 1.17
N PRO A 171 -15.49 -3.78 2.10
CA PRO A 171 -14.51 -2.71 2.14
C PRO A 171 -13.78 -2.47 0.82
N LEU A 172 -13.37 -1.23 0.57
CA LEU A 172 -12.68 -0.84 -0.67
C LEU A 172 -11.48 -1.74 -0.97
N ALA A 173 -10.66 -2.09 0.04
CA ALA A 173 -9.53 -3.00 -0.11
C ALA A 173 -9.90 -4.36 -0.74
N ASP A 174 -11.03 -4.95 -0.37
CA ASP A 174 -11.45 -6.25 -0.90
C ASP A 174 -11.89 -6.15 -2.37
N ARG A 175 -12.56 -5.04 -2.73
CA ARG A 175 -12.94 -4.78 -4.13
C ARG A 175 -11.73 -4.49 -5.01
N LEU A 176 -10.76 -3.74 -4.51
CA LEU A 176 -9.48 -3.52 -5.20
C LEU A 176 -8.72 -4.84 -5.40
N MET A 177 -8.65 -5.69 -4.37
CA MET A 177 -8.06 -7.02 -4.49
C MET A 177 -8.78 -7.87 -5.55
N ALA A 178 -10.11 -7.88 -5.58
CA ALA A 178 -10.88 -8.63 -6.57
C ALA A 178 -10.56 -8.20 -8.01
N ALA A 179 -10.29 -6.91 -8.25
CA ALA A 179 -9.84 -6.42 -9.54
C ALA A 179 -8.46 -6.98 -9.90
N LEU A 180 -7.51 -6.98 -8.96
CA LEU A 180 -6.16 -7.52 -9.19
C LEU A 180 -6.18 -9.04 -9.45
N ASP A 181 -6.97 -9.79 -8.67
CA ASP A 181 -7.12 -11.24 -8.86
C ASP A 181 -7.69 -11.57 -10.25
N ALA A 182 -8.66 -10.78 -10.71
CA ALA A 182 -9.24 -10.96 -12.04
C ALA A 182 -8.25 -10.66 -13.16
N ALA A 183 -7.35 -9.69 -12.97
CA ALA A 183 -6.26 -9.46 -13.93
C ALA A 183 -5.30 -10.64 -13.99
N GLU A 184 -4.84 -11.16 -12.85
CA GLU A 184 -3.96 -12.33 -12.76
C GLU A 184 -4.61 -13.56 -13.42
N ALA A 185 -5.89 -13.81 -13.13
CA ALA A 185 -6.64 -14.94 -13.70
C ALA A 185 -6.85 -14.84 -15.22
N GLU A 186 -6.84 -13.63 -15.77
CA GLU A 186 -6.97 -13.35 -17.21
C GLU A 186 -5.60 -13.33 -17.92
N GLY A 187 -4.53 -13.72 -17.22
CA GLY A 187 -3.16 -13.88 -17.73
C GLY A 187 -2.18 -12.79 -17.28
N GLY A 188 -2.69 -11.67 -16.77
CA GLY A 188 -1.88 -10.61 -16.17
C GLY A 188 -0.72 -10.13 -17.06
N ASP A 189 0.37 -9.73 -16.41
CA ASP A 189 1.64 -9.34 -17.04
C ASP A 189 2.31 -10.57 -17.68
N ILE A 190 2.60 -10.53 -18.98
CA ILE A 190 3.10 -11.70 -19.74
C ILE A 190 4.53 -12.13 -19.32
N ARG A 191 5.27 -11.34 -18.51
CA ARG A 191 6.53 -11.79 -17.87
C ARG A 191 6.27 -12.60 -16.60
N GLY A 192 5.05 -12.58 -16.07
CA GLY A 192 4.67 -13.14 -14.78
C GLY A 192 4.45 -12.05 -13.74
N ARG A 193 4.86 -12.29 -12.50
CA ARG A 193 4.59 -11.40 -11.35
C ARG A 193 5.80 -11.27 -10.45
N GLN A 194 5.92 -10.14 -9.77
CA GLN A 194 7.02 -9.89 -8.85
C GLN A 194 6.62 -9.02 -7.65
N SER A 195 5.90 -7.92 -7.86
CA SER A 195 5.56 -7.00 -6.77
C SER A 195 4.11 -6.52 -6.86
N SER A 196 3.57 -6.09 -5.72
CA SER A 196 2.23 -5.52 -5.62
C SER A 196 2.18 -4.44 -4.54
N ALA A 197 1.20 -3.54 -4.63
CA ALA A 197 0.98 -2.54 -3.60
C ALA A 197 -0.49 -2.10 -3.55
N MET A 198 -0.91 -1.64 -2.38
CA MET A 198 -2.20 -1.02 -2.16
C MET A 198 -2.04 0.20 -1.25
N LEU A 199 -2.61 1.32 -1.70
CA LEU A 199 -2.70 2.56 -0.95
C LEU A 199 -4.16 2.98 -0.87
N ILE A 200 -4.71 3.12 0.34
CA ILE A 200 -6.05 3.64 0.60
C ILE A 200 -5.94 4.77 1.62
N VAL A 201 -6.65 5.85 1.34
CA VAL A 201 -6.72 7.05 2.19
C VAL A 201 -8.16 7.38 2.55
N LYS A 202 -8.32 8.03 3.71
CA LYS A 202 -9.62 8.52 4.21
C LYS A 202 -10.27 9.50 3.24
N SER A 203 -11.58 9.69 3.42
CA SER A 203 -12.37 10.68 2.67
C SER A 203 -12.10 12.14 3.08
N ILE A 204 -11.53 12.36 4.26
CA ILE A 204 -11.26 13.70 4.80
C ILE A 204 -9.77 13.84 5.11
N TRP A 205 -9.17 14.94 4.65
CA TRP A 205 -7.79 15.28 4.94
C TRP A 205 -7.64 15.81 6.36
N THR A 206 -6.73 15.22 7.16
CA THR A 206 -6.43 15.71 8.52
C THR A 206 -5.29 16.72 8.57
N GLY A 207 -4.63 16.98 7.43
CA GLY A 207 -3.36 17.72 7.39
C GLY A 207 -2.15 16.87 7.76
N ARG A 208 -2.36 15.61 8.15
CA ARG A 208 -1.32 14.66 8.56
C ARG A 208 -1.41 13.41 7.70
N PRO A 209 -0.73 13.37 6.54
CA PRO A 209 -0.85 12.25 5.58
C PRO A 209 -0.56 10.86 6.17
N TRP A 210 0.24 10.77 7.24
CA TRP A 210 0.53 9.50 7.93
C TRP A 210 -0.66 8.97 8.75
N GLU A 211 -1.61 9.81 9.16
CA GLU A 211 -2.86 9.41 9.85
C GLU A 211 -4.02 9.17 8.88
N ASP A 212 -3.88 9.67 7.65
CA ASP A 212 -4.90 9.59 6.62
C ASP A 212 -4.84 8.30 5.81
N ARG A 213 -3.72 7.56 5.86
CA ARG A 213 -3.53 6.28 5.17
C ARG A 213 -4.14 5.13 5.97
N THR A 214 -5.29 4.64 5.52
CA THR A 214 -5.93 3.44 6.10
C THR A 214 -5.26 2.16 5.61
N VAL A 215 -4.71 2.15 4.39
CA VAL A 215 -3.86 1.07 3.88
C VAL A 215 -2.66 1.68 3.16
N ASP A 216 -1.44 1.21 3.46
CA ASP A 216 -0.21 1.50 2.69
C ASP A 216 0.67 0.25 2.82
N LEU A 217 0.36 -0.74 1.99
CA LEU A 217 0.96 -2.08 2.06
C LEU A 217 1.65 -2.38 0.73
N ARG A 218 2.83 -2.99 0.82
CA ARG A 218 3.72 -3.23 -0.32
C ARG A 218 4.35 -4.61 -0.20
N VAL A 219 4.39 -5.30 -1.33
CA VAL A 219 5.15 -6.52 -1.54
C VAL A 219 6.16 -6.21 -2.63
N GLU A 220 7.42 -6.00 -2.24
CA GLU A 220 8.42 -5.44 -3.17
C GLU A 220 9.02 -6.51 -4.09
N ASP A 221 9.05 -7.77 -3.64
CA ASP A 221 9.53 -8.94 -4.39
C ASP A 221 8.91 -10.23 -3.80
N SER A 222 8.15 -10.96 -4.61
CA SER A 222 7.53 -12.22 -4.25
C SER A 222 7.13 -12.99 -5.51
N PRO A 223 7.25 -14.33 -5.52
CA PRO A 223 6.66 -15.16 -6.57
C PRO A 223 5.13 -15.19 -6.52
N GLU A 224 4.50 -14.74 -5.43
CA GLU A 224 3.04 -14.71 -5.24
C GLU A 224 2.58 -13.39 -4.56
N PRO A 225 2.76 -12.24 -5.23
CA PRO A 225 2.60 -10.93 -4.59
C PRO A 225 1.15 -10.60 -4.20
N LEU A 226 0.11 -11.13 -4.87
CA LEU A 226 -1.28 -10.94 -4.41
C LEU A 226 -1.62 -11.79 -3.18
N VAL A 227 -1.07 -13.00 -3.07
CA VAL A 227 -1.25 -13.85 -1.89
C VAL A 227 -0.65 -13.15 -0.67
N GLU A 228 0.56 -12.62 -0.83
CA GLU A 228 1.25 -11.89 0.22
C GLU A 228 0.55 -10.56 0.55
N LEU A 229 0.09 -9.80 -0.44
CA LEU A 229 -0.66 -8.57 -0.20
C LEU A 229 -1.95 -8.83 0.58
N ARG A 230 -2.67 -9.92 0.27
CA ARG A 230 -3.87 -10.33 1.01
C ARG A 230 -3.55 -10.70 2.46
N ARG A 231 -2.46 -11.42 2.68
CA ARG A 231 -1.97 -11.74 4.03
C ARG A 231 -1.67 -10.47 4.83
N LEU A 232 -1.00 -9.49 4.21
CA LEU A 232 -0.69 -8.20 4.83
C LEU A 232 -1.96 -7.38 5.13
N ILE A 233 -2.98 -7.41 4.25
CA ILE A 233 -4.29 -6.78 4.52
C ILE A 233 -4.94 -7.40 5.76
N GLY A 234 -4.90 -8.74 5.88
CA GLY A 234 -5.40 -9.44 7.07
C GLY A 234 -4.68 -9.00 8.36
N ILE A 235 -3.35 -8.94 8.32
CA ILE A 235 -2.54 -8.46 9.46
C ILE A 235 -2.85 -7.01 9.79
N ARG A 236 -2.99 -6.13 8.79
CA ARG A 236 -3.33 -4.73 9.03
C ARG A 236 -4.68 -4.60 9.73
N ARG A 237 -5.71 -5.32 9.25
CA ARG A 237 -7.03 -5.35 9.89
C ARG A 237 -6.98 -5.88 11.32
N ALA A 238 -6.13 -6.87 11.58
CA ALA A 238 -5.93 -7.39 12.93
C ALA A 238 -5.34 -6.32 13.87
N TYR A 239 -4.36 -5.55 13.41
CA TYR A 239 -3.82 -4.41 14.18
C TYR A 239 -4.84 -3.28 14.34
N ASP A 240 -5.66 -2.99 13.33
CA ASP A 240 -6.72 -1.99 13.45
C ASP A 240 -7.77 -2.43 14.50
N ALA A 241 -8.11 -3.73 14.54
CA ALA A 241 -9.01 -4.28 15.56
C ALA A 241 -8.39 -4.25 16.97
N ASP A 242 -7.11 -4.58 17.11
CA ASP A 242 -6.40 -4.51 18.40
C ASP A 242 -6.28 -3.07 18.92
N ALA A 243 -5.99 -2.11 18.04
CA ALA A 243 -5.97 -0.69 18.39
C ALA A 243 -7.35 -0.17 18.85
N GLU A 244 -8.44 -0.63 18.22
CA GLU A 244 -9.79 -0.33 18.69
C GLU A 244 -10.06 -0.99 20.05
N ALA A 245 -9.55 -2.19 20.29
CA ALA A 245 -9.67 -2.85 21.59
C ALA A 245 -9.00 -2.03 22.71
N ASP A 246 -7.80 -1.51 22.46
CA ASP A 246 -7.08 -0.65 23.40
C ASP A 246 -7.87 0.64 23.69
N HIS A 247 -8.45 1.27 22.67
CA HIS A 247 -9.31 2.44 22.86
C HIS A 247 -10.57 2.13 23.68
N LEU A 248 -11.19 0.97 23.46
CA LEU A 248 -12.36 0.52 24.23
C LEU A 248 -12.00 0.24 25.70
N ASP A 249 -10.83 -0.34 25.98
CA ASP A 249 -10.31 -0.51 27.33
C ASP A 249 -10.13 0.85 28.03
N GLU A 250 -9.57 1.85 27.34
CA GLU A 250 -9.33 3.20 27.88
C GLU A 250 -10.63 3.91 28.31
N ILE A 251 -11.72 3.69 27.57
CA ILE A 251 -13.04 4.26 27.91
C ILE A 251 -13.87 3.35 28.83
N GLY A 252 -13.32 2.21 29.25
CA GLY A 252 -13.95 1.28 30.19
C GLY A 252 -14.95 0.29 29.57
N ASP A 253 -15.00 0.15 28.24
CA ASP A 253 -15.81 -0.86 27.55
C ASP A 253 -15.04 -2.18 27.42
N ILE A 254 -15.00 -2.91 28.54
CA ILE A 254 -14.26 -4.17 28.66
C ILE A 254 -14.79 -5.26 27.72
N GLU A 255 -16.11 -5.33 27.51
CA GLU A 255 -16.70 -6.36 26.65
C GLU A 255 -16.47 -6.06 25.17
N GLY A 256 -16.57 -4.78 24.77
CA GLY A 256 -16.18 -4.33 23.44
C GLY A 256 -14.71 -4.61 23.13
N ALA A 257 -13.81 -4.28 24.08
CA ALA A 257 -12.38 -4.54 23.94
C ALA A 257 -12.06 -6.03 23.76
N LYS A 258 -12.69 -6.91 24.55
CA LYS A 258 -12.55 -8.36 24.40
C LYS A 258 -13.01 -8.83 23.02
N ALA A 259 -14.17 -8.37 22.55
CA ALA A 259 -14.69 -8.75 21.24
C ALA A 259 -13.73 -8.35 20.11
N LYS A 260 -13.14 -7.15 20.19
CA LYS A 260 -12.16 -6.66 19.21
C LYS A 260 -10.84 -7.43 19.22
N ARG A 261 -10.35 -7.88 20.39
CA ARG A 261 -9.18 -8.77 20.44
C ARG A 261 -9.45 -10.15 19.86
N VAL A 262 -10.66 -10.70 20.04
CA VAL A 262 -11.05 -11.96 19.37
C VAL A 262 -11.03 -11.77 17.86
N GLU A 263 -11.61 -10.69 17.34
CA GLU A 263 -11.57 -10.35 15.92
C GLU A 263 -10.12 -10.24 15.40
N ALA A 264 -9.23 -9.56 16.13
CA ALA A 264 -7.82 -9.45 15.78
C ALA A 264 -7.14 -10.83 15.63
N PHE A 265 -7.41 -11.76 16.55
CA PHE A 265 -6.86 -13.12 16.50
C PHE A 265 -7.43 -13.97 15.37
N GLU A 266 -8.70 -13.82 15.03
CA GLU A 266 -9.31 -14.51 13.90
C GLU A 266 -8.72 -14.02 12.57
N LEU A 267 -8.39 -12.73 12.47
CA LEU A 267 -7.80 -12.12 11.27
C LEU A 267 -6.32 -12.46 11.08
N ALA A 268 -5.57 -12.62 12.16
CA ALA A 268 -4.13 -12.93 12.12
C ALA A 268 -3.73 -13.98 13.18
N PRO A 269 -4.18 -15.24 13.03
CA PRO A 269 -4.00 -16.29 14.05
C PRO A 269 -2.54 -16.68 14.26
N ASP A 270 -1.66 -16.43 13.30
CA ASP A 270 -0.24 -16.73 13.38
C ASP A 270 0.59 -15.52 13.84
N ASN A 271 -0.03 -14.37 14.14
CA ASN A 271 0.69 -13.20 14.61
C ASN A 271 0.98 -13.30 16.11
N VAL A 272 2.22 -13.66 16.42
CA VAL A 272 2.74 -13.83 17.78
C VAL A 272 2.70 -12.56 18.61
N GLU A 273 2.97 -11.42 17.99
CA GLU A 273 3.06 -10.15 18.69
C GLU A 273 1.68 -9.69 19.19
N LEU A 274 0.64 -9.84 18.37
CA LEU A 274 -0.74 -9.59 18.79
C LEU A 274 -1.12 -10.46 19.99
N LYS A 275 -0.78 -11.76 19.96
CA LYS A 275 -1.04 -12.67 21.09
C LYS A 275 -0.29 -12.26 22.36
N PHE A 276 0.97 -11.84 22.21
CA PHE A 276 1.78 -11.37 23.34
C PHE A 276 1.13 -10.16 24.01
N TRP A 277 0.82 -9.11 23.25
CA TRP A 277 0.25 -7.88 23.80
C TRP A 277 -1.14 -8.08 24.40
N ALA A 278 -2.00 -8.84 23.73
CA ALA A 278 -3.31 -9.21 24.27
C ALA A 278 -3.20 -10.05 25.55
N GLY A 279 -2.20 -10.94 25.65
CA GLY A 279 -1.94 -11.69 26.88
C GLY A 279 -1.51 -10.79 28.05
N VAL A 280 -0.66 -9.80 27.77
CA VAL A 280 -0.26 -8.78 28.76
C VAL A 280 -1.45 -7.92 29.20
N ALA A 281 -2.30 -7.47 28.27
CA ALA A 281 -3.51 -6.70 28.56
C ALA A 281 -4.53 -7.53 29.37
N THR A 282 -4.73 -8.80 29.01
CA THR A 282 -5.63 -9.72 29.74
C THR A 282 -5.18 -9.92 31.19
N ALA A 283 -3.87 -10.08 31.41
CA ALA A 283 -3.30 -10.15 32.74
C ALA A 283 -3.46 -8.84 33.53
N HIS A 284 -3.39 -7.69 32.84
CA HIS A 284 -3.58 -6.38 33.46
C HIS A 284 -5.02 -6.16 33.91
N ALA A 285 -5.98 -6.66 33.12
CA ALA A 285 -7.41 -6.67 33.45
C ALA A 285 -7.79 -7.67 34.56
N GLY A 286 -6.82 -8.44 35.10
CA GLY A 286 -6.98 -9.33 36.25
C GLY A 286 -7.10 -10.82 35.92
N ASP A 287 -7.20 -11.21 34.63
CA ASP A 287 -7.17 -12.62 34.22
C ASP A 287 -5.72 -13.07 33.96
N LEU A 288 -5.01 -13.37 35.04
CA LEU A 288 -3.61 -13.81 34.98
C LEU A 288 -3.43 -15.15 34.27
N ASP A 289 -4.39 -16.07 34.39
CA ASP A 289 -4.29 -17.39 33.77
C ASP A 289 -4.57 -17.33 32.26
N GLY A 290 -5.57 -16.55 31.84
CA GLY A 290 -5.82 -16.24 30.43
C GLY A 290 -4.66 -15.52 29.78
N GLY A 291 -4.14 -14.48 30.46
CA GLY A 291 -2.96 -13.75 30.00
C GLY A 291 -1.74 -14.64 29.85
N ALA A 292 -1.45 -15.50 30.83
CA ALA A 292 -0.33 -16.44 30.78
C ALA A 292 -0.44 -17.44 29.62
N ARG A 293 -1.65 -17.94 29.30
CA ARG A 293 -1.84 -18.85 28.15
C ARG A 293 -1.49 -18.18 26.82
N LEU A 294 -1.92 -16.93 26.63
CA LEU A 294 -1.62 -16.17 25.40
C LEU A 294 -0.12 -15.84 25.30
N VAL A 295 0.49 -15.36 26.38
CA VAL A 295 1.95 -15.07 26.43
C VAL A 295 2.77 -16.35 26.22
N ALA A 296 2.28 -17.51 26.68
CA ALA A 296 2.98 -18.78 26.49
C ALA A 296 3.16 -19.17 25.02
N GLU A 297 2.27 -18.75 24.12
CA GLU A 297 2.45 -19.01 22.69
C GLU A 297 3.66 -18.26 22.15
N ALA A 298 3.76 -16.97 22.46
CA ALA A 298 4.89 -16.14 22.06
C ALA A 298 6.21 -16.63 22.66
N VAL A 299 6.23 -16.96 23.94
CA VAL A 299 7.42 -17.46 24.63
C VAL A 299 7.88 -18.84 24.11
N ARG A 300 6.94 -19.68 23.64
CA ARG A 300 7.27 -20.96 23.00
C ARG A 300 7.98 -20.78 21.67
N GLU A 301 7.59 -19.78 20.89
CA GLU A 301 8.24 -19.48 19.62
C GLU A 301 9.60 -18.80 19.82
N ASP A 302 9.67 -17.83 20.73
CA ASP A 302 10.93 -17.18 21.10
C ASP A 302 10.95 -16.77 22.58
N ARG A 303 11.88 -17.34 23.34
CA ARG A 303 12.04 -17.03 24.77
C ARG A 303 12.41 -15.56 25.03
N ARG A 304 12.87 -14.80 24.02
CA ARG A 304 13.18 -13.37 24.15
C ARG A 304 11.96 -12.52 24.52
N TRP A 305 10.72 -13.00 24.30
CA TRP A 305 9.51 -12.33 24.78
C TRP A 305 9.46 -12.17 26.32
N LEU A 306 10.11 -13.06 27.09
CA LEU A 306 10.27 -12.88 28.54
C LEU A 306 11.13 -11.65 28.87
N GLU A 307 12.21 -11.47 28.11
CA GLU A 307 13.09 -10.30 28.26
C GLU A 307 12.37 -9.01 27.87
N THR A 308 11.48 -9.05 26.87
CA THR A 308 10.61 -7.91 26.53
C THR A 308 9.78 -7.46 27.75
N MET A 309 9.11 -8.38 28.46
CA MET A 309 8.35 -8.03 29.67
C MET A 309 9.23 -7.39 30.74
N ARG A 310 10.43 -7.92 30.98
CA ARG A 310 11.38 -7.37 31.97
C ARG A 310 11.83 -5.96 31.61
N ARG A 311 12.08 -5.68 30.34
CA ARG A 311 12.44 -4.34 29.86
C ARG A 311 11.28 -3.35 30.01
N LEU A 312 10.05 -3.80 29.80
CA LEU A 312 8.85 -2.97 30.02
C LEU A 312 8.67 -2.62 31.51
N VAL A 313 9.01 -3.53 32.42
CA VAL A 313 9.06 -3.24 33.87
C VAL A 313 10.10 -2.15 34.17
N ALA A 314 11.29 -2.23 33.57
CA ALA A 314 12.36 -1.27 33.81
C ALA A 314 12.00 0.19 33.46
N ILE A 315 11.03 0.40 32.55
CA ILE A 315 10.53 1.72 32.16
C ILE A 315 9.13 2.02 32.73
N GLY A 316 8.61 1.19 33.64
CA GLY A 316 7.32 1.39 34.29
C GLY A 316 6.10 1.20 33.38
N ARG A 317 6.27 0.53 32.22
CA ARG A 317 5.15 0.18 31.32
C ARG A 317 4.39 -1.05 31.79
N LEU A 318 5.04 -1.94 32.56
CA LEU A 318 4.40 -3.07 33.24
C LEU A 318 4.77 -3.08 34.72
N ALA A 319 3.85 -3.59 35.55
CA ALA A 319 4.09 -3.74 36.98
C ALA A 319 4.98 -4.96 37.26
N ALA A 320 5.97 -4.80 38.14
CA ALA A 320 6.96 -5.84 38.41
C ALA A 320 6.35 -7.10 39.05
N ASP A 321 5.31 -6.92 39.86
CA ASP A 321 4.49 -8.00 40.42
C ASP A 321 3.73 -8.75 39.34
N GLN A 322 3.03 -8.05 38.45
CA GLN A 322 2.32 -8.65 37.32
C GLN A 322 3.25 -9.52 36.45
N VAL A 323 4.46 -9.05 36.15
CA VAL A 323 5.42 -9.83 35.35
C VAL A 323 5.95 -11.05 36.09
N ARG A 324 6.28 -10.94 37.40
CA ARG A 324 6.65 -12.10 38.22
C ARG A 324 5.53 -13.15 38.24
N ASP A 325 4.31 -12.66 38.34
CA ASP A 325 3.10 -13.45 38.36
C ASP A 325 2.91 -14.22 37.04
N LEU A 326 3.04 -13.54 35.90
CA LEU A 326 3.03 -14.16 34.58
C LEU A 326 4.15 -15.19 34.42
N GLU A 327 5.40 -14.85 34.77
CA GLU A 327 6.53 -15.78 34.69
C GLU A 327 6.29 -17.05 35.53
N SER A 328 5.66 -16.92 36.71
CA SER A 328 5.30 -18.07 37.54
C SER A 328 4.32 -19.01 36.83
N ARG A 329 3.24 -18.48 36.22
CA ARG A 329 2.27 -19.29 35.46
C ARG A 329 2.89 -19.90 34.20
N LEU A 330 3.72 -19.15 33.48
CA LEU A 330 4.44 -19.66 32.31
C LEU A 330 5.33 -20.86 32.66
N ASN A 331 6.03 -20.81 33.81
CA ASN A 331 6.82 -21.93 34.30
C ASN A 331 5.96 -23.13 34.72
N ALA A 332 4.72 -22.89 35.17
CA ALA A 332 3.77 -23.96 35.47
C ALA A 332 3.21 -24.62 34.21
N LEU A 333 2.94 -23.84 33.15
CA LEU A 333 2.47 -24.33 31.84
C LEU A 333 3.53 -25.12 31.07
N ALA A 334 4.82 -24.92 31.39
CA ALA A 334 5.93 -25.62 30.77
C ALA A 334 6.25 -27.00 31.40
N LYS A 335 5.57 -27.36 32.50
CA LYS A 335 5.70 -28.65 33.18
C LYS A 335 4.59 -29.60 32.75
#